data_AF-A0A6J1MHT9-F1
#
_entry.id   AF-A0A6J1MHT9-F1
#
_cell.length_a   1.000
_cell.length_b   1.000
_cell.length_c   1.000
_cell.angle_alpha   90.00
_cell.angle_beta   90.00
_cell.angle_gamma   90.00
#
_symmetry.space_group_name_H-M   'P 1'
#
loop_
_entity.id
_entity.type
_entity.pdbx_description
1 polymer ?
#
loop_
_entity_poly.entity_id
_entity_poly.type
_entity_poly.pdbx_seq_one_letter_code
_entity_poly.pdbx_strand_id
1 'polypeptide(L)'
;MNSTLFCLFCLAFAAASASVLPVKRSHLPAVNQHGETVWLDELNQGVPDKCDFACTDQDVEVCAHNGQCLQLFTSRCTMAAYNCRNPQKRFNVVENYRCTRGYQPLCSMAERKELQLTQ
;
A
#
# COMPACT_ATOMS: atom_id res chain seq x y z
N MET A 1 -53.59 -11.48 21.24
CA MET A 1 -52.32 -12.21 21.09
C MET A 1 -51.57 -11.54 19.94
N ASN A 2 -50.91 -10.41 20.18
CA ASN A 2 -49.50 -10.32 20.56
C ASN A 2 -48.60 -11.25 19.74
N SER A 3 -47.84 -10.68 18.79
CA SER A 3 -46.39 -10.71 18.94
C SER A 3 -45.74 -9.64 18.07
N THR A 4 -45.35 -8.60 18.78
CA THR A 4 -44.52 -7.46 18.44
C THR A 4 -43.15 -7.89 17.91
N LEU A 5 -42.55 -7.01 17.11
CA LEU A 5 -41.10 -6.73 17.10
C LEU A 5 -40.17 -7.93 16.84
N PHE A 6 -39.77 -8.16 15.58
CA PHE A 6 -38.50 -8.82 15.29
C PHE A 6 -37.57 -7.87 14.51
N CYS A 7 -36.74 -7.20 15.29
CA CYS A 7 -35.38 -6.78 14.97
C CYS A 7 -35.17 -5.90 13.74
N LEU A 8 -35.59 -4.64 13.89
CA LEU A 8 -34.76 -3.50 13.49
C LEU A 8 -33.40 -3.56 14.21
N PHE A 9 -32.49 -4.42 13.75
CA PHE A 9 -31.06 -4.20 13.99
C PHE A 9 -30.48 -3.58 12.74
N CYS A 10 -30.64 -2.26 12.68
CA CYS A 10 -29.80 -1.38 11.91
C CYS A 10 -28.35 -1.59 12.37
N LEU A 11 -27.65 -2.58 11.82
CA LEU A 11 -26.20 -2.56 11.79
C LEU A 11 -25.81 -1.55 10.71
N ALA A 12 -25.91 -0.27 11.08
CA ALA A 12 -25.11 0.76 10.48
C ALA A 12 -23.66 0.32 10.68
N PHE A 13 -23.10 -0.35 9.69
CA PHE A 13 -21.65 -0.41 9.52
C PHE A 13 -21.22 1.04 9.37
N ALA A 14 -20.88 1.67 10.50
CA ALA A 14 -20.05 2.85 10.48
C ALA A 14 -18.78 2.42 9.77
N ALA A 15 -18.67 2.79 8.49
CA ALA A 15 -17.41 2.74 7.79
C ALA A 15 -16.48 3.64 8.59
N ALA A 16 -15.66 3.04 9.45
CA ALA A 16 -14.57 3.74 10.10
C ALA A 16 -13.61 4.12 8.97
N SER A 17 -13.79 5.31 8.42
CA SER A 17 -12.79 5.96 7.59
C SER A 17 -11.60 6.22 8.50
N ALA A 18 -10.59 5.36 8.44
CA ALA A 18 -9.32 5.61 9.09
C ALA A 18 -8.71 6.87 8.46
N SER A 19 -8.85 8.01 9.13
CA SER A 19 -8.08 9.20 8.81
C SER A 19 -6.65 8.98 9.30
N VAL A 20 -5.71 8.82 8.37
CA VAL A 20 -4.27 8.82 8.66
C VAL A 20 -3.94 10.11 9.42
N LEU A 21 -3.53 9.96 10.68
CA LEU A 21 -3.05 11.09 11.48
C LEU A 21 -1.80 11.66 10.82
N PRO A 22 -1.66 12.99 10.69
CA PRO A 22 -0.44 13.57 10.18
C PRO A 22 0.74 13.17 11.07
N VAL A 23 1.87 12.85 10.44
CA VAL A 23 3.11 12.52 11.15
C VAL A 23 3.42 13.66 12.14
N LYS A 24 3.80 13.32 13.37
CA LYS A 24 4.09 14.33 14.41
C LYS A 24 5.39 15.07 14.02
N ARG A 25 5.25 16.22 13.37
CA ARG A 25 6.36 17.06 12.89
C ARG A 25 7.07 17.73 14.06
N SER A 26 8.41 17.66 14.08
CA SER A 26 9.25 18.42 15.00
C SER A 26 9.35 19.88 14.55
N HIS A 27 8.91 20.82 15.40
CA HIS A 27 8.79 22.27 15.11
C HIS A 27 10.13 23.06 15.17
N LEU A 28 11.22 22.56 14.59
CA LEU A 28 12.47 23.33 14.53
C LEU A 28 12.49 24.21 13.27
N PRO A 29 12.68 25.54 13.38
CA PRO A 29 12.82 26.42 12.23
C PRO A 29 14.20 26.27 11.57
N ALA A 30 14.26 26.43 10.25
CA ALA A 30 15.43 26.36 9.39
C ALA A 30 15.36 27.45 8.30
N VAL A 31 16.46 27.76 7.63
CA VAL A 31 16.46 28.70 6.48
C VAL A 31 16.82 27.93 5.21
N ASN A 32 16.00 28.05 4.17
CA ASN A 32 16.27 27.39 2.89
C ASN A 32 17.27 28.17 2.02
N GLN A 33 17.65 27.59 0.88
CA GLN A 33 18.58 28.19 -0.09
C GLN A 33 18.07 29.50 -0.75
N HIS A 34 16.79 29.84 -0.58
CA HIS A 34 16.19 31.11 -1.03
C HIS A 34 16.10 32.16 0.08
N GLY A 35 16.61 31.85 1.29
CA GLY A 35 16.58 32.76 2.43
C GLY A 35 15.24 32.78 3.19
N GLU A 36 14.35 31.84 2.92
CA GLU A 36 13.04 31.74 3.57
C GLU A 36 13.13 30.89 4.84
N THR A 37 12.47 31.31 5.92
CA THR A 37 12.31 30.49 7.13
C THR A 37 11.31 29.37 6.86
N VAL A 38 11.81 28.14 6.79
CA VAL A 38 11.03 26.90 6.61
C VAL A 38 11.17 26.02 7.85
N TRP A 39 10.41 24.94 7.93
CA TRP A 39 10.60 23.94 8.99
C TRP A 39 11.69 22.95 8.60
N LEU A 40 12.48 22.47 9.56
CA LEU A 40 13.62 21.59 9.32
C LEU A 40 13.18 20.25 8.70
N ASP A 41 11.97 19.79 9.00
CA ASP A 41 11.34 18.68 8.30
C ASP A 41 11.06 19.06 6.86
N GLU A 42 10.46 20.20 6.53
CA GLU A 42 10.23 20.63 5.15
C GLU A 42 11.53 20.77 4.31
N LEU A 43 12.65 21.11 4.96
CA LEU A 43 13.98 21.18 4.32
C LEU A 43 14.58 19.80 4.03
N ASN A 44 14.38 18.84 4.94
CA ASN A 44 14.92 17.47 4.83
C ASN A 44 13.93 16.49 4.20
N GLN A 45 12.67 16.86 4.10
CA GLN A 45 11.60 16.14 3.44
C GLN A 45 11.71 16.50 1.96
N GLY A 46 12.64 15.83 1.27
CA GLY A 46 12.46 15.64 -0.18
C GLY A 46 10.99 15.28 -0.39
N VAL A 47 10.32 15.98 -1.32
CA VAL A 47 8.87 15.88 -1.57
C VAL A 47 8.45 14.41 -1.39
N PRO A 48 7.66 14.07 -0.36
CA PRO A 48 7.40 12.68 -0.03
C PRO A 48 6.90 12.00 -1.28
N ASP A 49 7.53 10.89 -1.67
CA ASP A 49 7.07 10.12 -2.82
C ASP A 49 5.60 9.80 -2.53
N LYS A 50 4.71 10.19 -3.45
CA LYS A 50 3.27 9.97 -3.29
C LYS A 50 2.93 8.48 -3.15
N CYS A 51 3.90 7.62 -3.43
CA CYS A 51 3.84 6.19 -3.32
C CYS A 51 4.61 5.61 -2.12
N ASP A 52 5.04 6.42 -1.15
CA ASP A 52 5.60 5.95 0.12
C ASP A 52 4.48 5.55 1.10
N PHE A 53 4.09 4.28 1.02
CA PHE A 53 3.12 3.69 1.94
C PHE A 53 3.83 3.13 3.18
N ALA A 54 3.31 3.47 4.36
CA ALA A 54 3.68 2.81 5.62
C ALA A 54 2.89 1.49 5.75
N CYS A 55 3.48 0.39 5.28
CA CYS A 55 2.89 -0.95 5.39
C CYS A 55 3.22 -1.57 6.75
N THR A 56 2.25 -2.21 7.39
CA THR A 56 2.46 -2.92 8.66
C THR A 56 2.86 -4.37 8.43
N ASP A 57 3.70 -4.94 9.29
CA ASP A 57 4.16 -6.33 9.18
C ASP A 57 3.05 -7.39 9.43
N GLN A 58 1.87 -6.96 9.88
CA GLN A 58 0.72 -7.85 10.13
C GLN A 58 -0.10 -8.16 8.88
N ASP A 59 0.22 -7.54 7.75
CA ASP A 59 -0.53 -7.76 6.53
C ASP A 59 -0.25 -9.15 5.92
N VAL A 60 -1.28 -9.75 5.33
CA VAL A 60 -1.21 -11.08 4.72
C VAL A 60 -0.65 -10.99 3.30
N GLU A 61 0.21 -11.94 2.94
CA GLU A 61 0.76 -12.09 1.60
C GLU A 61 -0.33 -12.23 0.53
N VAL A 62 -0.08 -11.66 -0.64
CA VAL A 62 -0.99 -11.73 -1.78
C VAL A 62 -0.29 -12.15 -3.06
N CYS A 63 -0.91 -13.08 -3.78
CA CYS A 63 -0.49 -13.44 -5.13
C CYS A 63 -1.07 -12.47 -6.14
N ALA A 64 -0.26 -12.02 -7.09
CA ALA A 64 -0.70 -11.10 -8.13
C ALA A 64 -0.04 -11.40 -9.48
N HIS A 65 -0.68 -11.00 -10.57
CA HIS A 65 -0.22 -11.20 -11.95
C HIS A 65 -0.17 -9.87 -12.70
N ASN A 66 0.88 -9.63 -13.49
CA ASN A 66 1.03 -8.42 -14.30
C ASN A 66 0.80 -8.62 -15.81
N GLY A 67 0.38 -9.82 -16.24
CA GLY A 67 0.26 -10.18 -17.66
C GLY A 67 1.41 -11.04 -18.17
N GLN A 68 2.53 -11.10 -17.46
CA GLN A 68 3.74 -11.83 -17.84
C GLN A 68 4.08 -12.94 -16.83
N CYS A 69 4.10 -12.60 -15.54
CA CYS A 69 4.51 -13.50 -14.48
C CYS A 69 3.72 -13.28 -13.20
N LEU A 70 3.74 -14.28 -12.32
CA LEU A 70 3.17 -14.19 -10.98
C LEU A 70 4.18 -13.67 -9.97
N GLN A 71 3.74 -12.83 -9.05
CA GLN A 71 4.54 -12.34 -7.93
C GLN A 71 3.76 -12.50 -6.63
N LEU A 72 4.43 -13.06 -5.62
CA LEU A 72 3.96 -13.03 -4.24
C LEU A 72 4.46 -11.75 -3.59
N PHE A 73 3.53 -10.87 -3.22
CA PHE A 73 3.83 -9.67 -2.45
C PHE A 73 3.61 -9.98 -0.97
N THR A 74 4.46 -9.40 -0.12
CA THR A 74 4.34 -9.52 1.34
C THR A 74 3.02 -8.97 1.86
N SER A 75 2.40 -8.02 1.14
CA SER A 75 1.05 -7.53 1.46
C SER A 75 0.36 -6.85 0.29
N ARG A 76 -0.95 -6.58 0.46
CA ARG A 76 -1.68 -5.66 -0.43
C ARG A 76 -1.10 -4.26 -0.42
N CYS A 77 -0.58 -3.80 0.72
CA CYS A 77 0.03 -2.49 0.84
C CYS A 77 1.31 -2.40 0.00
N THR A 78 2.21 -3.39 0.07
CA THR A 78 3.45 -3.39 -0.72
C THR A 78 3.16 -3.51 -2.22
N MET A 79 2.16 -4.29 -2.61
CA MET A 79 1.67 -4.33 -4.00
C MET A 79 1.09 -2.98 -4.45
N ALA A 80 0.33 -2.28 -3.60
CA ALA A 80 -0.21 -0.96 -3.92
C ALA A 80 0.90 0.08 -4.08
N ALA A 81 1.89 0.06 -3.20
CA ALA A 81 3.09 0.89 -3.29
C ALA A 81 3.83 0.67 -4.61
N TYR A 82 4.03 -0.60 -4.96
CA TYR A 82 4.61 -0.98 -6.23
C TYR A 82 3.82 -0.42 -7.43
N ASN A 83 2.50 -0.66 -7.45
CA ASN A 83 1.62 -0.25 -8.54
C ASN A 83 1.52 1.28 -8.69
N CYS A 84 1.65 2.01 -7.59
CA CYS A 84 1.70 3.46 -7.58
C CYS A 84 2.95 3.98 -8.30
N ARG A 85 4.12 3.39 -7.98
CA ARG A 85 5.40 3.75 -8.63
C ARG A 85 5.49 3.26 -10.08
N ASN A 86 4.78 2.17 -10.42
CA ASN A 86 4.87 1.48 -11.71
C ASN A 86 3.50 1.38 -12.42
N PRO A 87 2.89 2.50 -12.84
CA PRO A 87 1.52 2.50 -13.39
C PRO A 87 1.38 1.71 -14.70
N GLN A 88 2.47 1.50 -15.44
CA GLN A 88 2.48 0.74 -16.70
C GLN A 88 2.76 -0.76 -16.52
N LYS A 89 3.28 -1.18 -15.36
CA LYS A 89 3.69 -2.57 -15.08
C LYS A 89 2.93 -3.14 -13.88
N ARG A 90 1.66 -2.77 -13.72
CA ARG A 90 0.87 -3.07 -12.52
C ARG A 90 0.56 -4.55 -12.38
N PHE A 91 0.51 -4.99 -11.13
CA PHE A 91 0.02 -6.30 -10.74
C PHE A 91 -1.43 -6.23 -10.29
N ASN A 92 -2.22 -7.22 -10.69
CA ASN A 92 -3.59 -7.43 -10.23
C ASN A 92 -3.66 -8.69 -9.37
N VAL A 93 -4.37 -8.61 -8.25
CA VAL A 93 -4.52 -9.75 -7.32
C VAL A 93 -5.18 -10.92 -8.04
N VAL A 94 -4.64 -12.11 -7.80
CA VAL A 94 -5.22 -13.39 -8.23
C VAL A 94 -5.32 -14.33 -7.03
N GLU A 95 -5.86 -15.54 -7.20
CA GLU A 95 -5.98 -16.47 -6.09
C GLU A 95 -4.60 -16.90 -5.56
N ASN A 96 -4.41 -16.87 -4.24
CA ASN A 96 -3.11 -17.15 -3.60
C ASN A 96 -2.50 -18.50 -3.99
N TYR A 97 -3.33 -19.51 -4.27
CA TYR A 97 -2.84 -20.83 -4.70
C TYR A 97 -2.08 -20.79 -6.03
N ARG A 98 -2.26 -19.76 -6.87
CA ARG A 98 -1.54 -19.65 -8.15
C ARG A 98 -0.05 -19.41 -7.98
N CYS A 99 0.35 -18.68 -6.93
CA CYS A 99 1.77 -18.47 -6.62
C CYS A 99 2.42 -19.68 -5.94
N THR A 100 1.62 -20.62 -5.42
CA THR A 100 2.11 -21.82 -4.74
C THR A 100 1.99 -23.08 -5.59
N ARG A 101 1.12 -23.08 -6.60
CA ARG A 101 0.98 -24.17 -7.56
C ARG A 101 1.51 -23.74 -8.91
N GLY A 102 2.52 -24.44 -9.41
CA GLY A 102 3.32 -24.10 -10.60
C GLY A 102 2.59 -24.19 -11.96
N TYR A 103 1.32 -23.80 -12.04
CA TYR A 103 0.57 -23.72 -13.31
C TYR A 103 0.99 -22.51 -14.15
N GLN A 104 1.51 -21.45 -13.52
CA GLN A 104 2.03 -20.25 -14.16
C GLN A 104 3.40 -19.92 -13.56
N PRO A 105 4.33 -19.34 -14.34
CA PRO A 105 5.66 -19.02 -13.85
C PRO A 105 5.60 -17.85 -12.85
N LEU A 106 6.32 -18.00 -11.75
CA LEU A 106 6.69 -16.85 -10.92
C LEU A 106 7.68 -15.95 -11.69
N CYS A 107 7.70 -14.67 -11.36
CA CYS A 107 8.68 -13.75 -11.91
C CYS A 107 10.10 -14.24 -11.59
N SER A 108 10.89 -14.46 -12.64
CA SER A 108 12.29 -14.85 -12.56
C SER A 108 13.14 -13.76 -11.90
N MET A 109 14.37 -14.11 -11.50
CA MET A 109 15.28 -13.12 -10.91
C MET A 109 15.59 -11.95 -11.84
N ALA A 110 15.64 -12.20 -13.16
CA ALA A 110 15.85 -11.17 -14.16
C ALA A 110 14.63 -10.23 -14.25
N GLU A 111 13.42 -10.79 -14.32
CA GLU A 111 12.17 -10.01 -14.34
C GLU A 111 12.00 -9.21 -13.05
N ARG A 112 12.24 -9.82 -11.88
CA ARG A 112 12.17 -9.12 -10.58
C ARG A 112 13.11 -7.93 -10.51
N LYS A 113 14.33 -8.07 -11.06
CA LYS A 113 15.29 -6.97 -11.14
C LYS A 113 14.82 -5.86 -12.07
N GLU A 114 14.32 -6.21 -13.27
CA GLU A 114 13.80 -5.23 -14.23
C GLU A 114 12.57 -4.49 -13.68
N LEU A 115 11.72 -5.22 -12.96
CA LEU A 115 10.52 -4.70 -12.34
C LEU A 115 10.81 -3.92 -11.06
N GLN A 116 12.04 -3.96 -10.53
CA GLN A 116 12.39 -3.37 -9.23
C GLN A 116 11.54 -3.91 -8.07
N LEU A 117 11.17 -5.19 -8.16
CA LEU A 117 10.52 -5.90 -7.06
C LEU A 117 11.59 -6.21 -6.02
N THR A 118 11.64 -5.41 -4.94
CA THR A 118 12.58 -5.64 -3.82
C THR A 118 12.42 -7.07 -3.30
N GLN A 119 13.56 -7.72 -3.03
CA GLN A 119 13.60 -9.04 -2.38
C GLN A 119 13.41 -8.90 -0.88
#